data_AF-A0ABD1DK62-F1
#
_entry.id   AF-A0ABD1DK62-F1
#
_cell.length_a   1.000
_cell.length_b   1.000
_cell.length_c   1.000
_cell.angle_alpha   90.00
_cell.angle_beta   90.00
_cell.angle_gamma   90.00
#
_symmetry.space_group_name_H-M   'P 1'
#
loop_
_entity.id
_entity.type
_entity.pdbx_description
1 polymer ?
#
loop_
_entity_poly.entity_id
_entity_poly.type
_entity_poly.pdbx_seq_one_letter_code
_entity_poly.pdbx_strand_id
1 'polypeptide(L)'
;MVSTRLAIVTVVVLVVVATTATSVNGTNYRRLAPQPTPPRNETGCGAKFCGHQKKTKGAQSGAGMILGGNRALRSKEILQHTSVIYGLISIAEPGELSELCYDELQQIYEGIQQKEIWALKVLDASGVQEPGFIWGHNHWIGSEKGCEAAREPLSITVSDRYRRVMKPNLVAAMAPFDVGYRMVYARHQSAWQIEMKFQSENVLHIGVCVPRSCSNGELFNLTERYFDEGIVQAQDIFEFQPNVLQVKDLQLGDHFWFKPSVFIIGLSLATTVLMVFLAQSREQKKTETKDNKQQPQLYTSYSPLPNNGGERSSNGIGTGLAHNNNNNAADDDQMKETLKRPVAVVAPAAVAVKVSSFTDKVIDSFNVRKNLASVFRTDIGPQALPVICGIKSISCFLILCFHMQWYTFFSIHNSGVMFHYAEQIRYQLVSNAPLLVDVFFAISGFLVAYNFVRNRDKVQEIKANGGWQNAKLYGKMLLHRYLRLSPLYLLISTIGELMTSYIVDTSKFFVHERSDLTCQRYWWRNVLYIQNLYNVDELCLNWTWSLACEMQYYIISTALLFVYA
;
A
#
# COMPACT_ATOMS: atom_id res chain seq x y z
N MET A 1 11.61 -4.62 25.21
CA MET A 1 11.37 -3.30 24.57
C MET A 1 11.65 -3.31 23.06
N VAL A 2 12.77 -3.82 22.56
CA VAL A 2 13.03 -3.95 21.10
C VAL A 2 12.06 -4.95 20.45
N SER A 3 11.90 -6.14 21.04
CA SER A 3 10.96 -7.18 20.56
C SER A 3 9.49 -6.72 20.54
N THR A 4 9.06 -5.98 21.57
CA THR A 4 7.71 -5.43 21.70
C THR A 4 7.36 -4.42 20.59
N ARG A 5 8.33 -3.57 20.21
CA ARG A 5 8.14 -2.57 19.14
C ARG A 5 8.21 -3.19 17.76
N LEU A 6 9.06 -4.19 17.56
CA LEU A 6 9.13 -4.97 16.32
C LEU A 6 7.82 -5.74 16.09
N ALA A 7 7.27 -6.39 17.13
CA ALA A 7 5.99 -7.09 17.06
C ALA A 7 4.81 -6.16 16.73
N ILE A 8 4.77 -4.94 17.30
CA ILE A 8 3.74 -3.94 16.99
C ILE A 8 3.82 -3.52 15.52
N VAL A 9 5.03 -3.28 14.99
CA VAL A 9 5.16 -2.87 13.59
C VAL A 9 4.88 -4.02 12.63
N THR A 10 5.27 -5.26 12.95
CA THR A 10 4.89 -6.39 12.08
C THR A 10 3.38 -6.62 12.06
N VAL A 11 2.67 -6.39 13.17
CA VAL A 11 1.20 -6.45 13.20
C VAL A 11 0.58 -5.33 12.36
N VAL A 12 1.13 -4.11 12.39
CA VAL A 12 0.66 -3.00 11.54
C VAL A 12 0.96 -3.26 10.06
N VAL A 13 2.14 -3.79 9.73
CA VAL A 13 2.51 -4.20 8.36
C VAL A 13 1.60 -5.33 7.87
N LEU A 14 1.28 -6.32 8.71
CA LEU A 14 0.33 -7.39 8.40
C LEU A 14 -1.07 -6.86 8.08
N VAL A 15 -1.56 -5.85 8.82
CA VAL A 15 -2.86 -5.22 8.55
C VAL A 15 -2.84 -4.47 7.22
N VAL A 16 -1.77 -3.70 6.94
CA VAL A 16 -1.64 -2.95 5.68
C VAL A 16 -1.52 -3.88 4.46
N VAL A 17 -0.71 -4.93 4.55
CA VAL A 17 -0.54 -5.93 3.48
C VAL A 17 -1.82 -6.76 3.26
N ALA A 18 -2.58 -7.06 4.32
CA ALA A 18 -3.87 -7.73 4.20
C ALA A 18 -4.95 -6.85 3.56
N THR A 19 -4.94 -5.53 3.82
CA THR A 19 -5.85 -4.58 3.16
C THR A 19 -5.54 -4.37 1.68
N THR A 20 -4.27 -4.45 1.27
CA THR A 20 -3.91 -4.37 -0.16
C THR A 20 -4.22 -5.66 -0.92
N ALA A 21 -4.08 -6.84 -0.28
CA ALA A 21 -4.39 -8.13 -0.90
C ALA A 21 -5.90 -8.40 -1.06
N THR A 22 -6.74 -7.80 -0.20
CA THR A 22 -8.20 -7.97 -0.26
C THR A 22 -8.89 -7.08 -1.30
N SER A 23 -8.18 -6.11 -1.88
CA SER A 23 -8.69 -5.31 -3.01
C SER A 23 -8.64 -6.04 -4.37
N VAL A 24 -8.00 -7.22 -4.45
CA VAL A 24 -7.74 -7.94 -5.71
C VAL A 24 -8.75 -9.08 -5.96
N ASN A 25 -9.57 -9.46 -4.98
CA ASN A 25 -10.60 -10.49 -5.18
C ASN A 25 -12.00 -9.89 -5.21
N GLY A 26 -12.52 -9.74 -6.43
CA GLY A 26 -13.92 -9.41 -6.70
C GLY A 26 -14.86 -10.31 -5.90
N THR A 27 -15.71 -9.68 -5.10
CA THR A 27 -16.74 -10.35 -4.32
C THR A 27 -17.74 -11.05 -5.24
N ASN A 28 -17.66 -12.38 -5.30
CA ASN A 28 -18.67 -13.23 -5.95
C ASN A 28 -20.00 -13.18 -5.17
N TYR A 29 -20.95 -12.38 -5.64
CA TYR A 29 -22.33 -12.47 -5.20
C TYR A 29 -23.02 -13.67 -5.86
N ARG A 30 -23.13 -14.80 -5.14
CA ARG A 30 -24.12 -15.83 -5.45
C ARG A 30 -25.52 -15.25 -5.23
N ARG A 31 -26.35 -15.17 -6.28
CA ARG A 31 -27.81 -15.09 -6.11
C ARG A 31 -28.53 -16.15 -6.92
N LEU A 32 -29.53 -16.70 -6.23
CA LEU A 32 -30.48 -17.72 -6.62
C LEU A 32 -31.24 -17.32 -7.90
N ALA A 33 -31.45 -18.31 -8.76
CA ALA A 33 -32.26 -18.22 -9.97
C ALA A 33 -33.75 -17.99 -9.63
N PRO A 34 -34.47 -17.09 -10.34
CA PRO A 34 -35.93 -17.10 -10.38
C PRO A 34 -36.43 -18.03 -11.49
N GLN A 35 -37.50 -18.77 -11.17
CA GLN A 35 -38.21 -19.68 -12.08
C GLN A 35 -38.94 -18.98 -13.24
N PRO A 36 -39.23 -19.69 -14.35
CA PRO A 36 -39.81 -19.12 -15.57
C PRO A 36 -41.33 -18.93 -15.49
N THR A 37 -41.81 -17.81 -16.04
CA THR A 37 -43.24 -17.57 -16.34
C THR A 37 -43.47 -17.56 -17.86
N PRO A 38 -44.62 -18.05 -18.36
CA PRO A 38 -44.84 -18.36 -19.78
C PRO A 38 -45.09 -17.12 -20.67
N PRO A 39 -44.94 -17.25 -22.01
CA PRO A 39 -44.95 -16.11 -22.93
C PRO A 39 -46.37 -15.61 -23.22
N ARG A 40 -46.53 -14.29 -23.29
CA ARG A 40 -47.68 -13.64 -23.92
C ARG A 40 -47.31 -13.23 -25.34
N ASN A 41 -48.06 -13.76 -26.31
CA ASN A 41 -48.10 -13.32 -27.69
C ASN A 41 -48.59 -11.87 -27.76
N GLU A 42 -47.79 -10.95 -28.29
CA GLU A 42 -48.32 -9.78 -28.99
C GLU A 42 -47.49 -9.45 -30.23
N THR A 43 -48.25 -9.16 -31.27
CA THR A 43 -47.95 -8.96 -32.67
C THR A 43 -47.21 -7.65 -32.95
N GLY A 44 -46.44 -7.63 -34.04
CA GLY A 44 -45.40 -6.64 -34.32
C GLY A 44 -45.83 -5.22 -34.71
N CYS A 45 -44.82 -4.37 -34.91
CA CYS A 45 -44.84 -3.31 -35.92
C CYS A 45 -43.45 -2.73 -36.19
N GLY A 46 -43.01 -2.86 -37.45
CA GLY A 46 -42.46 -1.80 -38.29
C GLY A 46 -41.33 -0.92 -37.76
N ALA A 47 -40.12 -1.19 -38.24
CA ALA A 47 -39.05 -0.22 -38.35
C ALA A 47 -39.51 1.06 -39.09
N LYS A 48 -39.19 2.25 -38.54
CA LYS A 48 -38.91 3.50 -39.28
C LYS A 48 -38.67 4.64 -38.30
N PHE A 49 -37.40 4.99 -38.05
CA PHE A 49 -37.01 6.36 -37.71
C PHE A 49 -35.54 6.56 -38.15
N CYS A 50 -35.36 7.03 -39.38
CA CYS A 50 -34.18 7.78 -39.82
C CYS A 50 -34.67 9.10 -40.43
N GLY A 51 -33.93 10.16 -40.11
CA GLY A 51 -34.20 11.60 -40.29
C GLY A 51 -35.06 12.05 -41.48
N HIS A 52 -36.00 12.94 -41.16
CA HIS A 52 -36.67 13.79 -42.13
C HIS A 52 -35.80 15.05 -42.36
N GLN A 53 -35.12 15.14 -43.50
CA GLN A 53 -34.61 16.41 -44.03
C GLN A 53 -35.63 16.97 -45.04
N LYS A 54 -36.10 18.20 -44.78
CA LYS A 54 -36.95 18.97 -45.68
C LYS A 54 -36.21 19.23 -47.01
N LYS A 55 -36.80 18.79 -48.12
CA LYS A 55 -36.42 19.21 -49.48
C LYS A 55 -37.11 20.54 -49.81
N THR A 56 -36.34 21.62 -49.94
CA THR A 56 -36.74 22.78 -50.74
C THR A 56 -36.37 22.50 -52.20
N LYS A 57 -37.36 22.59 -53.09
CA LYS A 57 -37.19 22.45 -54.55
C LYS A 57 -36.58 23.73 -55.13
N GLY A 58 -35.53 23.58 -55.93
CA GLY A 58 -34.98 24.59 -56.82
C GLY A 58 -34.03 23.89 -57.80
N ALA A 59 -34.34 23.95 -59.09
CA ALA A 59 -33.70 23.19 -60.16
C ALA A 59 -32.29 23.70 -60.49
N GLN A 60 -31.34 22.80 -60.80
CA GLN A 60 -30.65 22.68 -62.10
C GLN A 60 -29.49 21.66 -62.04
N SER A 61 -29.44 20.85 -63.11
CA SER A 61 -28.38 20.01 -63.69
C SER A 61 -26.98 19.91 -63.03
N GLY A 62 -26.49 18.67 -62.90
CA GLY A 62 -25.05 18.36 -62.98
C GLY A 62 -24.40 17.78 -61.71
N ALA A 63 -23.82 16.59 -61.84
CA ALA A 63 -22.93 15.87 -60.91
C ALA A 63 -23.53 15.37 -59.57
N GLY A 64 -23.81 14.06 -59.52
CA GLY A 64 -23.99 13.34 -58.26
C GLY A 64 -22.68 13.32 -57.47
N MET A 65 -22.53 14.27 -56.55
CA MET A 65 -21.37 14.39 -55.68
C MET A 65 -21.31 13.22 -54.68
N ILE A 66 -20.18 12.50 -54.70
CA ILE A 66 -19.77 11.43 -53.77
C ILE A 66 -19.58 12.04 -52.37
N LEU A 67 -20.66 12.33 -51.65
CA LEU A 67 -20.60 12.93 -50.31
C LEU A 67 -20.20 11.91 -49.22
N GLY A 68 -20.43 10.61 -49.45
CA GLY A 68 -20.08 9.54 -48.50
C GLY A 68 -18.60 9.16 -48.51
N GLY A 69 -17.99 9.05 -49.71
CA GLY A 69 -16.59 8.68 -49.87
C GLY A 69 -15.63 9.73 -49.29
N ASN A 70 -15.89 11.01 -49.56
CA ASN A 70 -15.08 12.11 -49.03
C ASN A 70 -15.11 12.19 -47.49
N ARG A 71 -16.25 11.82 -46.87
CA ARG A 71 -16.38 11.83 -45.41
C ARG A 71 -15.66 10.64 -44.75
N ALA A 72 -15.68 9.48 -45.39
CA ALA A 72 -14.93 8.31 -44.93
C ALA A 72 -13.42 8.49 -45.11
N LEU A 73 -12.97 9.00 -46.27
CA LEU A 73 -11.57 9.35 -46.53
C LEU A 73 -11.04 10.38 -45.52
N ARG A 74 -11.79 11.46 -45.27
CA ARG A 74 -11.43 12.46 -44.25
C ARG A 74 -11.34 11.86 -42.84
N SER A 75 -12.17 10.86 -42.52
CA SER A 75 -12.10 10.19 -41.22
C SER A 75 -10.84 9.32 -41.08
N LYS A 76 -10.33 8.73 -42.16
CA LYS A 76 -9.10 7.93 -42.15
C LYS A 76 -7.88 8.80 -41.88
N GLU A 77 -7.77 9.89 -42.62
CA GLU A 77 -6.66 10.85 -42.50
C GLU A 77 -6.62 11.46 -41.09
N ILE A 78 -7.77 11.82 -40.53
CA ILE A 78 -7.83 12.32 -39.14
C ILE A 78 -7.36 11.25 -38.14
N LEU A 79 -7.83 10.01 -38.27
CA LEU A 79 -7.49 8.94 -37.33
C LEU A 79 -6.00 8.57 -37.38
N GLN A 80 -5.38 8.65 -38.56
CA GLN A 80 -3.94 8.42 -38.75
C GLN A 80 -3.08 9.35 -37.88
N HIS A 81 -3.48 10.62 -37.78
CA HIS A 81 -2.71 11.63 -37.06
C HIS A 81 -3.14 11.83 -35.61
N THR A 82 -4.30 11.30 -35.19
CA THR A 82 -4.88 11.54 -33.85
C THR A 82 -4.92 10.30 -32.95
N SER A 83 -5.05 9.11 -33.53
CA SER A 83 -5.09 7.84 -32.79
C SER A 83 -3.77 7.09 -32.95
N VAL A 84 -3.12 6.80 -31.83
CA VAL A 84 -1.83 6.10 -31.83
C VAL A 84 -1.97 4.71 -32.45
N ILE A 85 -2.96 3.91 -32.03
CA ILE A 85 -3.14 2.56 -32.57
C ILE A 85 -3.44 2.57 -34.07
N TYR A 86 -4.28 3.50 -34.52
CA TYR A 86 -4.62 3.58 -35.94
C TYR A 86 -3.40 4.06 -36.76
N GLY A 87 -2.64 5.01 -36.24
CA GLY A 87 -1.39 5.46 -36.83
C GLY A 87 -0.34 4.35 -36.94
N LEU A 88 -0.09 3.60 -35.86
CA LEU A 88 0.81 2.44 -35.85
C LEU A 88 0.42 1.40 -36.90
N ILE A 89 -0.86 1.04 -36.97
CA ILE A 89 -1.34 0.05 -37.95
C ILE A 89 -1.21 0.58 -39.38
N SER A 90 -1.41 1.88 -39.60
CA SER A 90 -1.35 2.47 -40.94
C SER A 90 0.03 2.42 -41.60
N ILE A 91 1.08 2.25 -40.80
CA ILE A 91 2.47 2.13 -41.28
C ILE A 91 3.06 0.74 -41.09
N ALA A 92 2.28 -0.22 -40.60
CA ALA A 92 2.76 -1.59 -40.45
C ALA A 92 3.06 -2.17 -41.84
N GLU A 93 4.26 -2.71 -42.03
CA GLU A 93 4.68 -3.32 -43.29
C GLU A 93 4.91 -4.82 -43.15
N PRO A 94 4.62 -5.61 -44.19
CA PRO A 94 4.89 -7.05 -44.18
C PRO A 94 6.41 -7.31 -44.19
N GLY A 95 6.87 -8.17 -43.28
CA GLY A 95 8.28 -8.58 -43.16
C GLY A 95 9.05 -7.96 -41.98
N GLU A 96 8.52 -6.89 -41.37
CA GLU A 96 9.09 -6.31 -40.14
C GLU A 96 8.44 -6.87 -38.87
N LEU A 97 7.20 -7.30 -39.00
CA LEU A 97 6.41 -7.96 -37.97
C LEU A 97 6.29 -9.44 -38.31
N SER A 98 6.08 -10.26 -37.29
CA SER A 98 5.61 -11.63 -37.46
C SER A 98 4.32 -11.66 -38.27
N GLU A 99 4.19 -12.64 -39.16
CA GLU A 99 3.03 -12.77 -40.05
C GLU A 99 1.70 -12.71 -39.27
N LEU A 100 1.65 -13.38 -38.12
CA LEU A 100 0.48 -13.37 -37.25
C LEU A 100 0.16 -11.98 -36.68
N CYS A 101 1.15 -11.25 -36.17
CA CYS A 101 0.95 -9.90 -35.65
C CYS A 101 0.49 -8.94 -36.75
N TYR A 102 1.11 -9.01 -37.93
CA TYR A 102 0.73 -8.19 -39.07
C TYR A 102 -0.72 -8.45 -39.52
N ASP A 103 -1.10 -9.72 -39.68
CA ASP A 103 -2.45 -10.10 -40.11
C ASP A 103 -3.53 -9.68 -39.10
N GLU A 104 -3.25 -9.81 -37.80
CA GLU A 104 -4.17 -9.40 -36.73
C GLU A 104 -4.28 -7.87 -36.64
N LEU A 105 -3.18 -7.12 -36.81
CA LEU A 105 -3.22 -5.66 -36.91
C LEU A 105 -4.03 -5.20 -38.12
N GLN A 106 -3.85 -5.84 -39.27
CA GLN A 106 -4.62 -5.53 -40.47
C GLN A 106 -6.12 -5.82 -40.30
N GLN A 107 -6.48 -6.88 -39.58
CA GLN A 107 -7.88 -7.14 -39.20
C GLN A 107 -8.45 -6.03 -38.30
N ILE A 108 -7.67 -5.48 -37.36
CA ILE A 108 -8.08 -4.30 -36.58
C ILE A 108 -8.33 -3.11 -37.51
N TYR A 109 -7.40 -2.84 -38.44
CA TYR A 109 -7.54 -1.75 -39.40
C TYR A 109 -8.85 -1.84 -40.17
N GLU A 110 -9.13 -3.00 -40.76
CA GLU A 110 -10.33 -3.26 -41.54
C GLU A 110 -11.60 -3.21 -40.67
N GLY A 111 -11.55 -3.78 -39.48
CA GLY A 111 -12.65 -3.72 -38.51
C GLY A 111 -13.01 -2.29 -38.11
N ILE A 112 -12.02 -1.40 -37.93
CA ILE A 112 -12.25 0.03 -37.67
C ILE A 112 -12.94 0.69 -38.86
N GLN A 113 -12.51 0.41 -40.10
CA GLN A 113 -13.14 0.95 -41.31
C GLN A 113 -14.61 0.52 -41.44
N GLN A 114 -14.87 -0.75 -41.13
CA GLN A 114 -16.19 -1.36 -41.19
C GLN A 114 -17.07 -1.00 -39.99
N LYS A 115 -16.52 -0.28 -39.00
CA LYS A 115 -17.18 0.09 -37.73
C LYS A 115 -17.66 -1.13 -36.96
N GLU A 116 -16.87 -2.18 -36.98
CA GLU A 116 -17.11 -3.36 -36.16
C GLU A 116 -16.94 -3.00 -34.68
N ILE A 117 -17.85 -3.49 -33.85
CA ILE A 117 -17.92 -3.07 -32.44
C ILE A 117 -16.62 -3.42 -31.69
N TRP A 118 -16.08 -4.62 -31.90
CA TRP A 118 -14.87 -5.06 -31.21
C TRP A 118 -13.65 -4.22 -31.62
N ALA A 119 -13.52 -3.87 -32.90
CA ALA A 119 -12.41 -3.06 -33.41
C ALA A 119 -12.52 -1.61 -32.92
N LEU A 120 -13.75 -1.07 -32.83
CA LEU A 120 -13.98 0.23 -32.21
C LEU A 120 -13.68 0.24 -30.71
N LYS A 121 -13.90 -0.87 -29.98
CA LYS A 121 -13.44 -1.00 -28.59
C LYS A 121 -11.91 -0.94 -28.49
N VAL A 122 -11.19 -1.60 -29.39
CA VAL A 122 -9.71 -1.55 -29.46
C VAL A 122 -9.21 -0.13 -29.72
N LEU A 123 -9.86 0.57 -30.67
CA LEU A 123 -9.57 1.97 -30.98
C LEU A 123 -9.82 2.89 -29.78
N ASP A 124 -10.98 2.77 -29.13
CA ASP A 124 -11.39 3.57 -27.96
C ASP A 124 -10.58 3.26 -26.70
N ALA A 125 -10.07 2.03 -26.59
CA ALA A 125 -9.21 1.61 -25.48
C ALA A 125 -7.77 2.14 -25.60
N SER A 126 -7.34 2.52 -26.79
CA SER A 126 -5.98 3.00 -27.04
C SER A 126 -5.86 4.50 -26.75
N GLY A 127 -4.65 4.92 -26.42
CA GLY A 127 -4.30 6.29 -26.08
C GLY A 127 -4.45 7.25 -27.25
N VAL A 128 -4.87 8.46 -26.92
CA VAL A 128 -4.90 9.62 -27.82
C VAL A 128 -4.24 10.80 -27.12
N GLN A 129 -3.78 11.78 -27.89
CA GLN A 129 -3.23 12.99 -27.31
C GLN A 129 -4.32 13.75 -26.52
N GLU A 130 -4.04 14.00 -25.25
CA GLU A 130 -4.88 14.84 -24.39
C GLU A 130 -4.36 16.29 -24.31
N PRO A 131 -5.25 17.28 -24.10
CA PRO A 131 -4.84 18.67 -23.94
C PRO A 131 -4.04 18.87 -22.64
N GLY A 132 -3.16 19.87 -22.63
CA GLY A 132 -2.31 20.20 -21.47
C GLY A 132 -0.82 19.98 -21.68
N PHE A 133 -0.38 19.61 -22.88
CA PHE A 133 1.04 19.36 -23.20
C PHE A 133 1.98 20.47 -22.70
N ILE A 134 1.63 21.75 -22.93
CA ILE A 134 2.44 22.90 -22.49
C ILE A 134 2.69 22.89 -20.97
N TRP A 135 1.73 22.42 -20.18
CA TRP A 135 1.78 22.40 -18.72
C TRP A 135 2.31 21.08 -18.14
N GLY A 136 2.91 20.23 -18.97
CA GLY A 136 3.53 18.96 -18.55
C GLY A 136 2.64 17.73 -18.72
N HIS A 137 1.59 17.79 -19.54
CA HIS A 137 0.73 16.64 -19.79
C HIS A 137 1.32 15.66 -20.80
N ASN A 138 1.82 14.54 -20.28
CA ASN A 138 2.47 13.48 -21.04
C ASN A 138 1.75 12.12 -20.99
N HIS A 139 0.51 12.06 -20.50
CA HIS A 139 -0.21 10.81 -20.27
C HIS A 139 -1.28 10.56 -21.34
N TRP A 140 -0.97 9.70 -22.32
CA TRP A 140 -1.90 9.21 -23.34
C TRP A 140 -2.26 7.76 -23.03
N ILE A 141 -2.77 7.52 -21.83
CA ILE A 141 -2.86 6.18 -21.25
C ILE A 141 -3.98 5.37 -21.92
N GLY A 142 -5.07 5.98 -22.36
CA GLY A 142 -6.22 5.20 -22.83
C GLY A 142 -6.83 4.33 -21.70
N SER A 143 -7.45 3.21 -22.04
CA SER A 143 -8.21 2.37 -21.11
C SER A 143 -7.82 0.89 -21.19
N GLU A 144 -7.00 0.46 -20.23
CA GLU A 144 -6.65 -0.96 -20.03
C GLU A 144 -7.89 -1.85 -19.88
N LYS A 145 -8.86 -1.44 -19.05
CA LYS A 145 -10.13 -2.17 -18.87
C LYS A 145 -11.00 -2.13 -20.13
N GLY A 146 -10.88 -1.08 -20.95
CA GLY A 146 -11.49 -1.03 -22.28
C GLY A 146 -10.89 -2.07 -23.22
N CYS A 147 -9.57 -2.25 -23.18
CA CYS A 147 -8.87 -3.26 -23.97
C CYS A 147 -9.23 -4.68 -23.52
N GLU A 148 -9.28 -4.93 -22.21
CA GLU A 148 -9.80 -6.18 -21.66
C GLU A 148 -11.25 -6.42 -22.11
N ALA A 149 -12.09 -5.39 -22.17
CA ALA A 149 -13.48 -5.49 -22.63
C ALA A 149 -13.64 -5.79 -24.14
N ALA A 150 -12.56 -5.66 -24.93
CA ALA A 150 -12.51 -6.13 -26.31
C ALA A 150 -12.18 -7.62 -26.38
N ARG A 151 -11.48 -8.17 -25.39
CA ARG A 151 -11.14 -9.60 -25.28
C ARG A 151 -12.26 -10.41 -24.60
N GLU A 152 -12.77 -9.91 -23.48
CA GLU A 152 -13.73 -10.58 -22.61
C GLU A 152 -14.95 -9.67 -22.37
N PRO A 153 -16.18 -10.22 -22.31
CA PRO A 153 -17.37 -9.40 -22.17
C PRO A 153 -17.44 -8.81 -20.75
N LEU A 154 -17.80 -7.52 -20.67
CA LEU A 154 -18.05 -6.87 -19.38
C LEU A 154 -19.22 -7.53 -18.65
N SER A 155 -19.04 -7.77 -17.34
CA SER A 155 -20.04 -8.38 -16.46
C SER A 155 -21.13 -7.38 -16.01
N ILE A 156 -21.78 -6.73 -16.99
CA ILE A 156 -22.86 -5.78 -16.75
C ILE A 156 -24.22 -6.36 -17.18
N THR A 157 -25.19 -6.31 -16.27
CA THR A 157 -26.57 -6.70 -16.56
C THR A 157 -27.37 -5.49 -16.99
N VAL A 158 -27.69 -5.42 -18.27
CA VAL A 158 -28.47 -4.32 -18.85
C VAL A 158 -29.96 -4.70 -18.78
N SER A 159 -30.75 -3.96 -17.99
CA SER A 159 -32.18 -4.30 -17.82
C SER A 159 -33.00 -4.01 -19.09
N ASP A 160 -33.68 -5.01 -19.63
CA ASP A 160 -34.53 -4.87 -20.83
C ASP A 160 -35.74 -3.95 -20.65
N ARG A 161 -36.06 -3.54 -19.41
CA ARG A 161 -37.19 -2.66 -19.10
C ARG A 161 -37.03 -1.24 -19.64
N TYR A 162 -35.79 -0.83 -19.94
CA TYR A 162 -35.51 0.52 -20.44
C TYR A 162 -35.10 0.44 -21.90
N ARG A 163 -35.82 1.16 -22.77
CA ARG A 163 -35.40 1.34 -24.16
C ARG A 163 -34.11 2.17 -24.18
N ARG A 164 -33.07 1.64 -24.80
CA ARG A 164 -31.77 2.31 -24.93
C ARG A 164 -31.46 2.64 -26.38
N VAL A 165 -30.74 3.73 -26.58
CA VAL A 165 -30.13 4.08 -27.87
C VAL A 165 -28.69 3.56 -27.85
N MET A 166 -28.53 2.26 -28.02
CA MET A 166 -27.22 1.60 -28.08
C MET A 166 -27.20 0.55 -29.20
N LYS A 167 -26.02 0.29 -29.75
CA LYS A 167 -25.85 -0.81 -30.72
C LYS A 167 -26.11 -2.16 -30.03
N PRO A 168 -26.79 -3.11 -30.69
CA PRO A 168 -26.88 -4.47 -30.18
C PRO A 168 -25.47 -5.05 -30.07
N ASN A 169 -25.25 -5.92 -29.08
CA ASN A 169 -23.96 -6.56 -28.80
C ASN A 169 -22.80 -5.63 -28.41
N LEU A 170 -23.05 -4.35 -28.09
CA LEU A 170 -21.99 -3.43 -27.65
C LEU A 170 -21.18 -3.99 -26.47
N VAL A 171 -21.84 -4.68 -25.54
CA VAL A 171 -21.21 -5.29 -24.36
C VAL A 171 -20.50 -6.60 -24.73
N ALA A 172 -21.15 -7.45 -25.51
CA ALA A 172 -20.75 -8.83 -25.74
C ALA A 172 -19.81 -9.05 -26.95
N ALA A 173 -19.68 -8.08 -27.86
CA ALA A 173 -18.81 -8.22 -29.02
C ALA A 173 -17.33 -8.29 -28.57
N MET A 174 -16.63 -9.33 -29.03
CA MET A 174 -15.24 -9.62 -28.71
C MET A 174 -14.40 -9.61 -29.99
N ALA A 175 -13.11 -9.33 -29.84
CA ALA A 175 -12.13 -9.47 -30.91
C ALA A 175 -12.00 -10.94 -31.33
N PRO A 176 -11.72 -11.24 -32.61
CA PRO A 176 -11.57 -12.61 -33.10
C PRO A 176 -10.28 -13.29 -32.62
N PHE A 177 -9.35 -12.52 -32.03
CA PHE A 177 -8.07 -12.96 -31.46
C PHE A 177 -7.82 -12.28 -30.11
N ASP A 178 -6.80 -12.73 -29.40
CA ASP A 178 -6.47 -12.22 -28.06
C ASP A 178 -5.76 -10.86 -28.16
N VAL A 179 -6.36 -9.82 -27.59
CA VAL A 179 -5.77 -8.48 -27.49
C VAL A 179 -5.20 -8.22 -26.08
N GLY A 180 -4.16 -7.42 -26.03
CA GLY A 180 -3.44 -7.04 -24.83
C GLY A 180 -3.18 -5.55 -24.77
N TYR A 181 -3.31 -4.99 -23.59
CA TYR A 181 -2.93 -3.61 -23.31
C TYR A 181 -1.41 -3.55 -23.09
N ARG A 182 -0.76 -2.55 -23.69
CA ARG A 182 0.68 -2.29 -23.58
C ARG A 182 0.90 -0.81 -23.29
N MET A 183 1.92 -0.51 -22.49
CA MET A 183 2.42 0.85 -22.29
C MET A 183 3.71 1.04 -23.08
N VAL A 184 3.74 2.04 -23.94
CA VAL A 184 4.93 2.55 -24.59
C VAL A 184 5.38 3.80 -23.84
N TYR A 185 6.66 3.83 -23.46
CA TYR A 185 7.28 4.99 -22.83
C TYR A 185 8.26 5.62 -23.82
N ALA A 186 8.09 6.92 -24.09
CA ALA A 186 8.98 7.62 -25.00
C ALA A 186 9.45 8.95 -24.40
N ARG A 187 10.76 9.16 -24.32
CA ARG A 187 11.33 10.42 -23.86
C ARG A 187 11.20 11.45 -24.96
N HIS A 188 10.74 12.65 -24.64
CA HIS A 188 10.65 13.74 -25.61
C HIS A 188 11.41 14.97 -25.13
N GLN A 189 11.76 15.83 -26.08
CA GLN A 189 12.33 17.15 -25.82
C GLN A 189 11.57 18.13 -26.70
N SER A 190 11.00 19.16 -26.09
CA SER A 190 10.37 20.26 -26.81
C SER A 190 10.44 21.54 -26.02
N ALA A 191 10.63 22.64 -26.73
CA ALA A 191 10.62 23.99 -26.18
C ALA A 191 9.21 24.48 -25.80
N TRP A 192 8.17 23.74 -26.21
CA TRP A 192 6.76 24.10 -25.98
C TRP A 192 6.19 23.55 -24.67
N GLN A 193 6.91 22.68 -23.96
CA GLN A 193 6.52 22.15 -22.66
C GLN A 193 7.35 22.77 -21.54
N ILE A 194 6.69 23.13 -20.43
CA ILE A 194 7.39 23.56 -19.21
C ILE A 194 8.24 22.40 -18.68
N GLU A 195 9.55 22.60 -18.69
CA GLU A 195 10.51 21.67 -18.12
C GLU A 195 10.72 21.97 -16.63
N MET A 196 10.17 21.13 -15.77
CA MET A 196 10.48 21.15 -14.35
C MET A 196 11.73 20.30 -14.11
N LYS A 197 12.90 20.95 -13.98
CA LYS A 197 14.19 20.29 -13.73
C LYS A 197 14.29 19.76 -12.30
N PHE A 198 13.43 18.82 -11.94
CA PHE A 198 13.40 18.20 -10.63
C PHE A 198 13.20 16.68 -10.74
N GLN A 199 14.33 15.94 -10.86
CA GLN A 199 14.40 14.46 -10.87
C GLN A 199 13.36 13.74 -11.77
N SER A 200 12.86 14.41 -12.80
CA SER A 200 11.86 13.89 -13.73
C SER A 200 12.31 14.17 -15.14
N GLU A 201 12.18 13.14 -15.97
CA GLU A 201 12.38 13.23 -17.41
C GLU A 201 11.02 13.46 -18.08
N ASN A 202 11.01 14.20 -19.18
CA ASN A 202 9.82 14.38 -20.02
C ASN A 202 9.55 13.08 -20.78
N VAL A 203 8.78 12.18 -20.17
CA VAL A 203 8.41 10.87 -20.74
C VAL A 203 6.93 10.89 -21.08
N LEU A 204 6.59 10.54 -22.32
CA LEU A 204 5.24 10.21 -22.78
C LEU A 204 4.86 8.80 -22.34
N HIS A 205 3.66 8.65 -21.79
CA HIS A 205 3.08 7.38 -21.34
C HIS A 205 1.91 7.04 -22.25
N ILE A 206 2.12 6.12 -23.18
CA ILE A 206 1.18 5.86 -24.26
C ILE A 206 0.65 4.45 -24.12
N GLY A 207 -0.64 4.31 -23.81
CA GLY A 207 -1.27 3.01 -23.75
C GLY A 207 -1.82 2.60 -25.11
N VAL A 208 -1.57 1.38 -25.56
CA VAL A 208 -2.06 0.85 -26.83
C VAL A 208 -2.70 -0.51 -26.61
N CYS A 209 -3.84 -0.74 -27.24
CA CYS A 209 -4.51 -2.04 -27.28
C CYS A 209 -4.14 -2.74 -28.59
N VAL A 210 -3.29 -3.76 -28.50
CA VAL A 210 -2.70 -4.46 -29.66
C VAL A 210 -2.95 -5.97 -29.56
N PRO A 211 -2.83 -6.74 -30.64
CA PRO A 211 -2.88 -8.20 -30.56
C PRO A 211 -1.75 -8.74 -29.66
N ARG A 212 -2.01 -9.81 -28.90
CA ARG A 212 -0.98 -10.42 -28.04
C ARG A 212 0.08 -11.20 -28.81
N SER A 213 -0.18 -11.52 -30.07
CA SER A 213 0.80 -12.08 -31.00
C SER A 213 1.99 -11.13 -31.22
N CYS A 214 1.77 -9.81 -31.12
CA CYS A 214 2.80 -8.80 -31.23
C CYS A 214 3.68 -8.77 -29.97
N SER A 215 4.98 -9.04 -30.14
CA SER A 215 5.96 -8.96 -29.05
C SER A 215 6.28 -7.51 -28.68
N ASN A 216 6.80 -7.31 -27.45
CA ASN A 216 7.22 -5.99 -27.01
C ASN A 216 8.36 -5.40 -27.86
N GLY A 217 9.20 -6.26 -28.47
CA GLY A 217 10.29 -5.82 -29.37
C GLY A 217 9.77 -5.36 -30.73
N GLU A 218 8.82 -6.09 -31.31
CA GLU A 218 8.13 -5.67 -32.55
C GLU A 218 7.40 -4.33 -32.34
N LEU A 219 6.69 -4.19 -31.22
CA LEU A 219 5.98 -2.94 -30.91
C LEU A 219 6.94 -1.78 -30.62
N PHE A 220 8.11 -2.05 -30.03
CA PHE A 220 9.16 -1.04 -29.83
C PHE A 220 9.61 -0.48 -31.18
N ASN A 221 10.03 -1.35 -32.11
CA ASN A 221 10.52 -0.94 -33.43
C ASN A 221 9.43 -0.23 -34.25
N LEU A 222 8.20 -0.75 -34.22
CA LEU A 222 7.07 -0.13 -34.93
C LEU A 222 6.76 1.27 -34.39
N THR A 223 6.83 1.45 -33.06
CA THR A 223 6.55 2.74 -32.44
C THR A 223 7.70 3.74 -32.62
N GLU A 224 8.94 3.26 -32.68
CA GLU A 224 10.10 4.09 -33.02
C GLU A 224 9.93 4.69 -34.41
N ARG A 225 9.63 3.86 -35.43
CA ARG A 225 9.36 4.34 -36.78
C ARG A 225 8.15 5.30 -36.84
N TYR A 226 7.08 4.98 -36.11
CA TYR A 226 5.90 5.84 -36.03
C TYR A 226 6.22 7.28 -35.63
N PHE A 227 7.16 7.46 -34.69
CA PHE A 227 7.62 8.78 -34.27
C PHE A 227 8.63 9.39 -35.24
N ASP A 228 9.51 8.59 -35.84
CA ASP A 228 10.47 9.06 -36.85
C ASP A 228 9.79 9.62 -38.11
N GLU A 229 8.67 9.02 -38.51
CA GLU A 229 7.86 9.49 -39.65
C GLU A 229 7.05 10.77 -39.35
N GLY A 230 6.99 11.22 -38.09
CA GLY A 230 6.29 12.46 -37.73
C GLY A 230 4.76 12.38 -37.89
N ILE A 231 4.18 11.18 -37.75
CA ILE A 231 2.76 10.97 -38.08
C ILE A 231 1.82 11.61 -37.06
N VAL A 232 2.24 11.71 -35.79
CA VAL A 232 1.39 12.32 -34.76
C VAL A 232 1.24 13.82 -35.04
N GLN A 233 0.01 14.31 -35.18
CA GLN A 233 -0.26 15.75 -35.38
C GLN A 233 0.42 16.63 -34.30
N ALA A 234 0.51 16.09 -33.09
CA ALA A 234 1.16 16.70 -31.95
C ALA A 234 2.63 17.06 -32.20
N GLN A 235 3.38 16.19 -32.88
CA GLN A 235 4.83 16.36 -33.10
C GLN A 235 5.10 17.61 -33.94
N ASP A 236 4.26 17.86 -34.95
CA ASP A 236 4.36 19.05 -35.78
C ASP A 236 3.98 20.32 -35.01
N ILE A 237 2.89 20.27 -34.23
CA ILE A 237 2.38 21.45 -33.50
C ILE A 237 3.31 21.86 -32.36
N PHE A 238 3.84 20.89 -31.62
CA PHE A 238 4.62 21.11 -30.41
C PHE A 238 6.11 20.79 -30.59
N GLU A 239 6.56 20.57 -31.83
CA GLU A 239 7.95 20.42 -32.23
C GLU A 239 8.75 19.49 -31.29
N PHE A 240 8.21 18.30 -31.00
CA PHE A 240 8.90 17.28 -30.20
C PHE A 240 9.21 16.04 -31.03
N GLN A 241 10.34 15.40 -30.71
CA GLN A 241 10.75 14.12 -31.28
C GLN A 241 10.85 13.08 -30.15
N PRO A 242 9.88 12.17 -30.01
CA PRO A 242 9.94 11.11 -29.03
C PRO A 242 10.98 10.05 -29.38
N ASN A 243 11.79 9.67 -28.40
CA ASN A 243 12.66 8.49 -28.44
C ASN A 243 12.05 7.39 -27.55
N VAL A 244 11.76 6.23 -28.13
CA VAL A 244 11.13 5.12 -27.39
C VAL A 244 12.13 4.52 -26.40
N LEU A 245 11.77 4.51 -25.11
CA LEU A 245 12.59 3.96 -24.04
C LEU A 245 12.33 2.48 -23.84
N GLN A 246 11.05 2.09 -23.75
CA GLN A 246 10.65 0.71 -23.50
C GLN A 246 9.15 0.50 -23.79
N VAL A 247 8.78 -0.76 -24.04
CA VAL A 247 7.40 -1.25 -24.13
C VAL A 247 7.14 -2.25 -23.02
N LYS A 248 5.99 -2.13 -22.35
CA LYS A 248 5.66 -2.88 -21.15
C LYS A 248 4.25 -3.46 -21.20
N ASP A 249 4.09 -4.70 -20.73
CA ASP A 249 2.83 -5.44 -20.70
C ASP A 249 2.07 -5.42 -19.37
N LEU A 250 2.62 -4.69 -18.37
CA LEU A 250 2.06 -4.48 -17.04
C LEU A 250 1.87 -5.76 -16.20
N GLN A 251 2.54 -6.84 -16.60
CA GLN A 251 2.49 -8.10 -15.88
C GLN A 251 3.71 -8.26 -14.97
N LEU A 252 3.49 -8.96 -13.87
CA LEU A 252 4.57 -9.28 -12.94
C LEU A 252 5.41 -10.42 -13.54
N GLY A 253 6.69 -10.15 -13.80
CA GLY A 253 7.58 -11.18 -14.32
C GLY A 253 7.86 -12.28 -13.28
N ASP A 254 8.11 -13.51 -13.74
CA ASP A 254 8.40 -14.65 -12.86
C ASP A 254 9.61 -14.39 -11.94
N HIS A 255 10.59 -13.61 -12.42
CA HIS A 255 11.76 -13.20 -11.66
C HIS A 255 11.44 -12.46 -10.36
N PHE A 256 10.27 -11.83 -10.25
CA PHE A 256 9.84 -11.15 -9.03
C PHE A 256 9.79 -12.09 -7.83
N TRP A 257 9.25 -13.30 -8.02
CA TRP A 257 9.06 -14.28 -6.94
C TRP A 257 10.37 -14.88 -6.42
N PHE A 258 11.42 -14.85 -7.25
CA PHE A 258 12.75 -15.37 -6.90
C PHE A 258 13.66 -14.31 -6.25
N LYS A 259 13.18 -13.08 -6.03
CA LYS A 259 13.98 -12.04 -5.37
C LYS A 259 14.27 -12.39 -3.89
N PRO A 260 15.50 -12.19 -3.39
CA PRO A 260 15.85 -12.41 -1.98
C PRO A 260 14.91 -11.70 -1.00
N SER A 261 14.43 -10.52 -1.35
CA SER A 261 13.51 -9.71 -0.55
C SER A 261 12.17 -10.41 -0.28
N VAL A 262 11.63 -11.16 -1.26
CA VAL A 262 10.41 -11.96 -1.07
C VAL A 262 10.62 -13.02 0.02
N PHE A 263 11.75 -13.72 -0.03
CA PHE A 263 12.09 -14.73 0.97
C PHE A 263 12.32 -14.12 2.36
N ILE A 264 13.01 -12.98 2.46
CA ILE A 264 13.25 -12.27 3.73
C ILE A 264 11.92 -11.82 4.34
N ILE A 265 11.04 -11.23 3.55
CA ILE A 265 9.71 -10.77 4.01
C ILE A 265 8.87 -11.98 4.41
N GLY A 266 8.81 -13.03 3.59
CA GLY A 266 8.10 -14.27 3.89
C GLY A 266 8.58 -14.91 5.20
N LEU A 267 9.89 -15.01 5.42
CA LEU A 267 10.48 -15.53 6.66
C LEU A 267 10.15 -14.63 7.86
N SER A 268 10.22 -13.30 7.70
CA SER A 268 9.88 -12.36 8.77
C SER A 268 8.40 -12.43 9.19
N LEU A 269 7.51 -12.66 8.22
CA LEU A 269 6.07 -12.84 8.45
C LEU A 269 5.81 -14.19 9.12
N ALA A 270 6.38 -15.28 8.60
CA ALA A 270 6.22 -16.62 9.15
C ALA A 270 6.73 -16.70 10.60
N THR A 271 7.91 -16.13 10.87
CA THR A 271 8.46 -16.06 12.23
C THR A 271 7.59 -15.24 13.16
N THR A 272 7.04 -14.11 12.70
CA THR A 272 6.13 -13.29 13.52
C THR A 272 4.83 -14.03 13.82
N VAL A 273 4.20 -14.65 12.81
CA VAL A 273 2.97 -15.43 12.99
C VAL A 273 3.18 -16.58 13.97
N LEU A 274 4.28 -17.31 13.83
CA LEU A 274 4.67 -18.37 14.76
C LEU A 274 4.82 -17.83 16.18
N MET A 275 5.53 -16.71 16.35
CA MET A 275 5.76 -16.12 17.67
C MET A 275 4.48 -15.57 18.31
N VAL A 276 3.56 -15.00 17.53
CA VAL A 276 2.24 -14.58 17.98
C VAL A 276 1.41 -15.78 18.42
N PHE A 277 1.38 -16.85 17.64
CA PHE A 277 0.68 -18.09 17.97
C PHE A 277 1.20 -18.70 19.28
N LEU A 278 2.52 -18.77 19.46
CA LEU A 278 3.15 -19.25 20.69
C LEU A 278 2.82 -18.36 21.89
N ALA A 279 2.79 -17.04 21.71
CA ALA A 279 2.46 -16.09 22.76
C ALA A 279 1.00 -16.21 23.22
N GLN A 280 0.06 -16.37 22.28
CA GLN A 280 -1.36 -16.55 22.57
C GLN A 280 -1.64 -17.90 23.24
N SER A 281 -1.04 -18.99 22.72
CA SER A 281 -1.17 -20.32 23.30
C SER A 281 -0.69 -20.37 24.75
N ARG A 282 0.38 -19.62 25.07
CA ARG A 282 0.88 -19.50 26.45
C ARG A 282 -0.04 -18.67 27.35
N GLU A 283 -0.67 -17.63 26.81
CA GLU A 283 -1.65 -16.82 27.55
C GLU A 283 -2.91 -17.63 27.88
N GLN A 284 -3.40 -18.44 26.95
CA GLN A 284 -4.51 -19.37 27.19
C GLN A 284 -4.17 -20.37 28.30
N LYS A 285 -3.03 -21.07 28.20
CA LYS A 285 -2.57 -22.00 29.25
C LYS A 285 -2.42 -21.33 30.63
N LYS A 286 -1.93 -20.09 30.68
CA LYS A 286 -1.82 -19.31 31.94
C LYS A 286 -3.20 -18.97 32.52
N THR A 287 -4.21 -18.75 31.68
CA THR A 287 -5.59 -18.44 32.10
C THR A 287 -6.28 -19.69 32.61
N GLU A 288 -6.20 -20.81 31.88
CA GLU A 288 -6.74 -22.12 32.30
C GLU A 288 -6.13 -22.61 33.63
N THR A 289 -4.82 -22.41 33.83
CA THR A 289 -4.15 -22.78 35.09
C THR A 289 -4.57 -21.89 36.27
N LYS A 290 -4.98 -20.65 36.01
CA LYS A 290 -5.51 -19.75 37.06
C LYS A 290 -6.93 -20.14 37.44
N ASP A 291 -7.79 -20.42 36.47
CA ASP A 291 -9.17 -20.85 36.72
C ASP A 291 -9.22 -22.19 37.47
N ASN A 292 -8.35 -23.15 37.11
CA ASN A 292 -8.23 -24.43 37.82
C ASN A 292 -7.68 -24.31 39.26
N LYS A 293 -7.01 -23.21 39.60
CA LYS A 293 -6.52 -22.95 40.98
C LYS A 293 -7.50 -22.15 41.83
N GLN A 294 -8.57 -21.59 41.24
CA GLN A 294 -9.57 -20.78 41.92
C GLN A 294 -10.90 -21.50 42.20
N GLN A 295 -11.07 -22.77 41.79
CA GLN A 295 -12.19 -23.58 42.26
C GLN A 295 -12.03 -23.93 43.75
N PRO A 296 -12.96 -23.51 44.65
CA PRO A 296 -12.98 -24.00 46.02
C PRO A 296 -13.32 -25.49 45.98
N GLN A 297 -12.45 -26.34 46.55
CA GLN A 297 -12.78 -27.74 46.74
C GLN A 297 -13.93 -27.86 47.76
N LEU A 298 -15.15 -28.07 47.27
CA LEU A 298 -16.25 -28.57 48.07
C LEU A 298 -15.97 -30.04 48.36
N TYR A 299 -15.28 -30.34 49.46
CA TYR A 299 -15.11 -31.72 49.93
C TYR A 299 -16.45 -32.24 50.44
N THR A 300 -17.09 -33.12 49.68
CA THR A 300 -18.07 -34.07 50.22
C THR A 300 -17.31 -35.09 51.06
N SER A 301 -17.36 -34.94 52.39
CA SER A 301 -16.91 -35.97 53.32
C SER A 301 -17.86 -37.17 53.21
N TYR A 302 -17.38 -38.28 52.67
CA TYR A 302 -17.95 -39.60 52.94
C TYR A 302 -17.19 -40.18 54.13
N SER A 303 -17.85 -40.24 55.28
CA SER A 303 -17.42 -41.04 56.43
C SER A 303 -17.80 -42.50 56.18
N PRO A 304 -16.94 -43.50 56.45
CA PRO A 304 -17.34 -44.90 56.41
C PRO A 304 -18.21 -45.22 57.64
N LEU A 305 -19.40 -45.78 57.41
CA LEU A 305 -20.23 -46.38 58.45
C LEU A 305 -19.55 -47.65 59.01
N PRO A 306 -19.47 -47.83 60.33
CA PRO A 306 -19.37 -49.14 60.92
C PRO A 306 -20.76 -49.78 61.01
N ASN A 307 -20.75 -51.09 60.78
CA ASN A 307 -21.87 -52.00 60.85
C ASN A 307 -22.60 -51.91 62.22
N ASN A 308 -23.93 -51.66 62.22
CA ASN A 308 -24.88 -52.36 63.08
C ASN A 308 -26.33 -51.91 62.82
N GLY A 309 -27.17 -52.90 62.47
CA GLY A 309 -28.54 -53.08 62.96
C GLY A 309 -29.62 -52.04 62.60
N GLY A 310 -30.62 -52.49 61.84
CA GLY A 310 -32.03 -52.31 62.23
C GLY A 310 -32.78 -51.04 61.79
N GLU A 311 -33.72 -51.26 60.87
CA GLU A 311 -35.10 -50.72 60.88
C GLU A 311 -35.41 -49.26 60.45
N ARG A 312 -35.67 -49.14 59.14
CA ARG A 312 -36.93 -48.74 58.48
C ARG A 312 -37.80 -47.57 59.05
N SER A 313 -37.87 -46.51 58.22
CA SER A 313 -39.09 -45.83 57.71
C SER A 313 -39.34 -44.35 58.06
N SER A 314 -39.04 -43.51 57.07
CA SER A 314 -39.92 -42.54 56.37
C SER A 314 -40.51 -41.28 57.06
N ASN A 315 -40.20 -40.16 56.38
CA ASN A 315 -41.03 -38.98 56.03
C ASN A 315 -41.19 -37.80 56.99
N GLY A 316 -40.97 -36.59 56.45
CA GLY A 316 -41.49 -35.34 57.04
C GLY A 316 -40.88 -34.05 56.48
N ILE A 317 -41.70 -33.31 55.73
CA ILE A 317 -41.47 -32.04 55.01
C ILE A 317 -41.49 -30.82 55.96
N GLY A 318 -40.83 -29.71 55.61
CA GLY A 318 -41.09 -28.40 56.25
C GLY A 318 -40.36 -27.21 55.62
N THR A 319 -41.12 -26.33 54.98
CA THR A 319 -40.77 -25.07 54.28
C THR A 319 -40.64 -23.85 55.21
N GLY A 320 -39.92 -22.79 54.77
CA GLY A 320 -40.36 -21.40 55.03
C GLY A 320 -39.32 -20.37 55.51
N LEU A 321 -38.92 -19.49 54.57
CA LEU A 321 -38.98 -18.01 54.60
C LEU A 321 -38.48 -17.18 55.81
N ALA A 322 -37.64 -16.18 55.45
CA ALA A 322 -37.74 -14.73 55.73
C ALA A 322 -36.88 -14.06 56.83
N HIS A 323 -36.63 -12.77 56.53
CA HIS A 323 -36.38 -11.60 57.41
C HIS A 323 -34.95 -11.09 57.66
N ASN A 324 -34.56 -10.11 56.83
CA ASN A 324 -34.35 -8.67 57.08
C ASN A 324 -33.77 -8.14 58.42
N ASN A 325 -33.04 -7.02 58.24
CA ASN A 325 -32.95 -5.79 59.06
C ASN A 325 -31.71 -5.49 59.94
N ASN A 326 -30.99 -4.45 59.50
CA ASN A 326 -30.76 -3.14 60.13
C ASN A 326 -29.96 -2.94 61.44
N ASN A 327 -29.01 -2.00 61.29
CA ASN A 327 -28.80 -0.76 62.07
C ASN A 327 -27.87 -0.70 63.31
N ASN A 328 -26.94 0.28 63.18
CA ASN A 328 -26.57 1.35 64.11
C ASN A 328 -25.52 1.13 65.24
N ALA A 329 -24.43 1.91 65.07
CA ALA A 329 -23.94 2.98 65.96
C ALA A 329 -23.08 2.68 67.21
N ALA A 330 -21.97 3.42 67.23
CA ALA A 330 -21.34 4.15 68.35
C ALA A 330 -20.37 3.44 69.31
N ASP A 331 -19.16 4.02 69.32
CA ASP A 331 -18.31 4.43 70.45
C ASP A 331 -17.38 3.46 71.21
N ASP A 332 -16.15 3.95 71.30
CA ASP A 332 -15.26 4.05 72.46
C ASP A 332 -14.27 2.94 72.86
N ASP A 333 -13.26 3.46 73.57
CA ASP A 333 -11.88 3.10 73.81
C ASP A 333 -11.52 1.79 74.57
N GLN A 334 -10.20 1.53 74.54
CA GLN A 334 -9.38 0.74 75.48
C GLN A 334 -9.25 -0.80 75.41
N MET A 335 -8.06 -1.20 74.95
CA MET A 335 -7.05 -2.08 75.59
C MET A 335 -7.53 -3.12 76.63
N LYS A 336 -7.46 -4.41 76.25
CA LYS A 336 -7.21 -5.52 77.18
C LYS A 336 -6.31 -6.59 76.56
N GLU A 337 -5.19 -6.83 77.23
CA GLU A 337 -4.29 -7.96 77.06
C GLU A 337 -4.92 -9.21 77.71
N THR A 338 -5.11 -10.30 76.95
CA THR A 338 -5.21 -11.64 77.56
C THR A 338 -4.85 -12.74 76.56
N LEU A 339 -3.77 -13.45 76.89
CA LEU A 339 -3.50 -14.89 76.69
C LEU A 339 -3.61 -15.49 75.27
N LYS A 340 -2.43 -15.70 74.67
CA LYS A 340 -2.18 -16.49 73.45
C LYS A 340 -2.61 -17.96 73.62
N ARG A 341 -3.52 -18.43 72.76
CA ARG A 341 -3.61 -19.84 72.33
C ARG A 341 -2.89 -19.98 70.98
N PRO A 342 -2.23 -21.12 70.69
CA PRO A 342 -1.41 -21.24 69.49
C PRO A 342 -2.31 -21.36 68.26
N VAL A 343 -2.36 -20.28 67.46
CA VAL A 343 -2.90 -20.36 66.11
C VAL A 343 -1.81 -20.99 65.25
N ALA A 344 -2.10 -22.15 64.69
CA ALA A 344 -1.26 -22.81 63.70
C ALA A 344 -1.00 -21.83 62.54
N VAL A 345 0.22 -21.35 62.44
CA VAL A 345 0.71 -20.63 61.25
C VAL A 345 0.78 -21.66 60.14
N VAL A 346 -0.24 -21.70 59.29
CA VAL A 346 -0.12 -22.32 57.97
C VAL A 346 0.91 -21.47 57.23
N ALA A 347 2.12 -22.01 57.09
CA ALA A 347 3.14 -21.43 56.23
C ALA A 347 2.54 -21.23 54.84
N PRO A 348 2.65 -20.03 54.21
CA PRO A 348 2.24 -19.90 52.83
C PRO A 348 3.09 -20.88 52.02
N ALA A 349 2.43 -21.84 51.38
CA ALA A 349 3.08 -22.74 50.43
C ALA A 349 3.89 -21.87 49.48
N ALA A 350 5.21 -22.07 49.47
CA ALA A 350 6.12 -21.37 48.60
C ALA A 350 5.64 -21.60 47.16
N VAL A 351 4.95 -20.63 46.59
CA VAL A 351 4.64 -20.61 45.17
C VAL A 351 6.00 -20.44 44.50
N ALA A 352 6.54 -21.53 43.98
CA ALA A 352 7.73 -21.50 43.16
C ALA A 352 7.45 -20.57 41.97
N VAL A 353 7.91 -19.32 42.07
CA VAL A 353 7.87 -18.37 40.96
C VAL A 353 8.87 -18.88 39.94
N LYS A 354 8.38 -19.63 38.96
CA LYS A 354 9.20 -20.13 37.85
C LYS A 354 9.78 -18.91 37.15
N VAL A 355 11.08 -18.67 37.33
CA VAL A 355 11.81 -17.57 36.69
C VAL A 355 11.64 -17.73 35.19
N SER A 356 10.98 -16.77 34.54
CA SER A 356 10.73 -16.80 33.10
C SER A 356 12.07 -16.86 32.37
N SER A 357 12.27 -17.87 31.53
CA SER A 357 13.44 -18.01 30.67
C SER A 357 13.55 -16.81 29.72
N PHE A 358 14.74 -16.54 29.18
CA PHE A 358 14.92 -15.53 28.14
C PHE A 358 13.95 -15.76 26.96
N THR A 359 13.82 -17.01 26.52
CA THR A 359 12.88 -17.41 25.46
C THR A 359 11.43 -17.09 25.82
N ASP A 360 11.05 -17.27 27.09
CA ASP A 360 9.72 -16.93 27.58
C ASP A 360 9.46 -15.43 27.46
N LYS A 361 10.45 -14.59 27.78
CA LYS A 361 10.35 -13.13 27.65
C LYS A 361 10.27 -12.68 26.18
N VAL A 362 11.01 -13.35 25.30
CA VAL A 362 10.96 -13.08 23.85
C VAL A 362 9.59 -13.44 23.31
N ILE A 363 9.05 -14.62 23.62
CA ILE A 363 7.71 -15.04 23.18
C ILE A 363 6.63 -14.12 23.76
N ASP A 364 6.66 -13.84 25.06
CA ASP A 364 5.68 -12.96 25.71
C ASP A 364 5.69 -11.52 25.12
N SER A 365 6.77 -11.10 24.44
CA SER A 365 6.85 -9.80 23.75
C SER A 365 6.00 -9.72 22.46
N PHE A 366 5.60 -10.87 21.88
CA PHE A 366 4.70 -10.95 20.72
C PHE A 366 3.22 -11.07 21.11
N ASN A 367 2.90 -10.88 22.40
CA ASN A 367 1.52 -10.92 22.86
C ASN A 367 0.71 -9.71 22.33
N VAL A 368 -0.19 -9.98 21.40
CA VAL A 368 -0.99 -8.97 20.70
C VAL A 368 -1.85 -8.15 21.66
N ARG A 369 -2.51 -8.78 22.63
CA ARG A 369 -3.40 -8.10 23.58
C ARG A 369 -2.64 -7.09 24.45
N LYS A 370 -1.51 -7.51 25.03
CA LYS A 370 -0.65 -6.63 25.84
C LYS A 370 -0.05 -5.50 25.02
N ASN A 371 0.38 -5.80 23.79
CA ASN A 371 0.94 -4.81 22.89
C ASN A 371 -0.10 -3.76 22.48
N LEU A 372 -1.31 -4.17 22.10
CA LEU A 372 -2.43 -3.27 21.79
C LEU A 372 -2.81 -2.42 23.00
N ALA A 373 -2.95 -3.02 24.19
CA ALA A 373 -3.24 -2.28 25.41
C ALA A 373 -2.16 -1.22 25.74
N SER A 374 -0.90 -1.50 25.40
CA SER A 374 0.20 -0.52 25.53
C SER A 374 0.20 0.55 24.45
N VAL A 375 -0.28 0.27 23.23
CA VAL A 375 -0.36 1.25 22.13
C VAL A 375 -1.47 2.27 22.41
N PHE A 376 -2.63 1.81 22.92
CA PHE A 376 -3.77 2.67 23.25
C PHE A 376 -3.70 3.27 24.65
N ARG A 377 -2.57 3.13 25.33
CA ARG A 377 -2.36 3.69 26.67
C ARG A 377 -2.17 5.20 26.58
N THR A 378 -2.97 5.95 27.34
CA THR A 378 -2.95 7.43 27.38
C THR A 378 -2.34 8.01 28.66
N ASP A 379 -1.92 7.15 29.59
CA ASP A 379 -1.26 7.55 30.83
C ASP A 379 0.16 8.06 30.54
N ILE A 380 0.39 9.33 30.88
CA ILE A 380 1.68 9.97 30.71
C ILE A 380 2.46 9.78 32.02
N GLY A 381 3.59 9.08 31.94
CA GLY A 381 4.47 8.93 33.10
C GLY A 381 4.97 10.30 33.62
N PRO A 382 5.29 10.43 34.92
CA PRO A 382 5.62 11.71 35.57
C PRO A 382 6.88 12.41 35.02
N GLN A 383 7.61 11.77 34.10
CA GLN A 383 8.84 12.27 33.51
C GLN A 383 8.74 12.59 32.01
N ALA A 384 7.58 12.35 31.39
CA ALA A 384 7.37 12.66 29.98
C ALA A 384 7.00 14.13 29.77
N LEU A 385 7.35 14.67 28.60
CA LEU A 385 7.09 16.06 28.21
C LEU A 385 5.97 16.07 27.15
N PRO A 386 4.69 16.28 27.54
CA PRO A 386 3.55 16.11 26.63
C PRO A 386 3.60 17.02 25.40
N VAL A 387 4.09 18.25 25.57
CA VAL A 387 4.23 19.25 24.49
C VAL A 387 5.11 18.71 23.36
N ILE A 388 6.21 18.03 23.71
CA ILE A 388 7.12 17.43 22.71
C ILE A 388 6.41 16.31 21.94
N CYS A 389 5.56 15.53 22.59
CA CYS A 389 4.75 14.52 21.92
C CYS A 389 3.76 15.15 20.93
N GLY A 390 3.12 16.25 21.31
CA GLY A 390 2.22 17.02 20.43
C GLY A 390 2.93 17.57 19.20
N ILE A 391 4.08 18.23 19.39
CA ILE A 391 4.90 18.77 18.30
C ILE A 391 5.31 17.65 17.33
N LYS A 392 5.82 16.53 17.85
CA LYS A 392 6.17 15.36 17.02
C LYS A 392 5.00 14.85 16.19
N SER A 393 3.81 14.77 16.78
CA SER A 393 2.62 14.28 16.07
C SER A 393 2.23 15.19 14.92
N ILE A 394 2.21 16.51 15.15
CA ILE A 394 1.87 17.50 14.11
C ILE A 394 2.94 17.47 13.01
N SER A 395 4.22 17.46 13.37
CA SER A 395 5.32 17.40 12.40
C SER A 395 5.28 16.11 11.57
N CYS A 396 5.04 14.95 12.18
CA CYS A 396 4.89 13.68 11.46
C CYS A 396 3.73 13.74 10.44
N PHE A 397 2.59 14.31 10.83
CA PHE A 397 1.43 14.43 9.94
C PHE A 397 1.74 15.33 8.74
N LEU A 398 2.37 16.48 8.95
CA LEU A 398 2.74 17.40 7.88
C LEU A 398 3.77 16.80 6.92
N ILE A 399 4.78 16.09 7.45
CA ILE A 399 5.77 15.37 6.62
C ILE A 399 5.07 14.28 5.78
N LEU A 400 4.10 13.56 6.34
CA LEU A 400 3.32 12.57 5.60
C LEU A 400 2.54 13.23 4.45
N CYS A 401 1.85 14.35 4.71
CA CYS A 401 1.14 15.10 3.67
C CYS A 401 2.09 15.56 2.56
N PHE A 402 3.28 16.03 2.90
CA PHE A 402 4.30 16.39 1.92
C PHE A 402 4.71 15.20 1.06
N HIS A 403 5.02 14.04 1.66
CA HIS A 403 5.41 12.87 0.87
C HIS A 403 4.27 12.36 -0.03
N MET A 404 3.02 12.41 0.42
CA MET A 404 1.88 12.09 -0.45
C MET A 404 1.81 13.03 -1.65
N GLN A 405 1.93 14.34 -1.43
CA GLN A 405 1.96 15.33 -2.50
C GLN A 405 3.16 15.10 -3.44
N TRP A 406 4.34 14.86 -2.87
CA TRP A 406 5.58 14.61 -3.60
C TRP A 406 5.45 13.42 -4.56
N TYR A 407 5.00 12.26 -4.08
CA TYR A 407 4.88 11.08 -4.93
C TYR A 407 3.75 11.18 -5.96
N THR A 408 2.73 12.01 -5.69
CA THR A 408 1.67 12.30 -6.67
C THR A 408 2.20 13.02 -7.91
N PHE A 409 3.33 13.74 -7.79
CA PHE A 409 3.99 14.40 -8.92
C PHE A 409 4.23 13.47 -10.11
N PHE A 410 4.61 12.22 -9.84
CA PHE A 410 4.93 11.23 -10.86
C PHE A 410 3.72 10.60 -11.56
N SER A 411 2.50 10.96 -11.15
CA SER A 411 1.26 10.39 -11.70
C SER A 411 0.25 11.45 -12.14
N ILE A 412 0.57 12.74 -12.01
CA ILE A 412 -0.36 13.82 -12.33
C ILE A 412 -0.26 14.24 -13.80
N HIS A 413 -1.41 14.57 -14.40
CA HIS A 413 -1.49 14.98 -15.80
C HIS A 413 -0.93 16.38 -16.07
N ASN A 414 -0.77 17.27 -15.09
CA ASN A 414 -0.25 18.63 -15.33
C ASN A 414 0.73 19.01 -14.22
N SER A 415 1.97 18.56 -14.36
CA SER A 415 3.03 18.77 -13.37
C SER A 415 3.33 20.26 -13.15
N GLY A 416 3.30 21.09 -14.19
CA GLY A 416 3.52 22.54 -14.08
C GLY A 416 2.46 23.24 -13.23
N VAL A 417 1.19 22.86 -13.37
CA VAL A 417 0.08 23.43 -12.58
C VAL A 417 0.19 22.99 -11.11
N MET A 418 0.62 21.76 -10.86
CA MET A 418 0.85 21.28 -9.50
C MET A 418 1.90 22.11 -8.76
N PHE A 419 3.01 22.43 -9.42
CA PHE A 419 4.04 23.32 -8.85
C PHE A 419 3.52 24.74 -8.65
N HIS A 420 2.75 25.28 -9.60
CA HIS A 420 2.09 26.56 -9.43
C HIS A 420 1.23 26.59 -8.14
N TYR A 421 0.51 25.51 -7.83
CA TYR A 421 -0.18 25.40 -6.54
C TYR A 421 0.81 25.27 -5.38
N ALA A 422 1.83 24.42 -5.48
CA ALA A 422 2.81 24.22 -4.40
C ALA A 422 3.52 25.53 -3.98
N GLU A 423 3.67 26.49 -4.89
CA GLU A 423 4.26 27.81 -4.64
C GLU A 423 3.30 28.81 -3.98
N GLN A 424 1.99 28.57 -4.00
CA GLN A 424 1.04 29.48 -3.39
C GLN A 424 1.10 29.44 -1.86
N ILE A 425 0.93 30.60 -1.23
CA ILE A 425 1.02 30.78 0.23
C ILE A 425 0.18 29.77 1.03
N ARG A 426 -0.98 29.39 0.50
CA ARG A 426 -1.90 28.44 1.15
C ARG A 426 -1.35 27.02 1.28
N TYR A 427 -0.41 26.62 0.42
CA TYR A 427 0.20 25.29 0.44
C TYR A 427 1.64 25.28 0.98
N GLN A 428 2.24 26.45 1.23
CA GLN A 428 3.62 26.58 1.72
C GLN A 428 3.89 25.80 3.03
N LEU A 429 2.88 25.65 3.89
CA LEU A 429 3.01 24.85 5.11
C LEU A 429 3.33 23.37 4.80
N VAL A 430 2.70 22.81 3.77
CA VAL A 430 2.94 21.43 3.35
C VAL A 430 4.17 21.36 2.45
N SER A 431 4.33 22.29 1.50
CA SER A 431 5.48 22.32 0.58
C SER A 431 6.83 22.43 1.32
N ASN A 432 6.88 23.14 2.46
CA ASN A 432 8.08 23.26 3.29
C ASN A 432 8.14 22.26 4.46
N ALA A 433 7.23 21.29 4.53
CA ALA A 433 7.25 20.30 5.61
C ALA A 433 8.57 19.51 5.74
N PRO A 434 9.42 19.32 4.71
CA PRO A 434 10.75 18.72 4.90
C PRO A 434 11.62 19.45 5.94
N LEU A 435 11.44 20.76 6.13
CA LEU A 435 12.15 21.53 7.17
C LEU A 435 11.75 21.09 8.59
N LEU A 436 10.60 20.44 8.76
CA LEU A 436 10.16 19.92 10.06
C LEU A 436 11.03 18.74 10.52
N VAL A 437 11.85 18.14 9.65
CA VAL A 437 12.86 17.16 10.04
C VAL A 437 13.87 17.78 11.02
N ASP A 438 14.20 19.07 10.89
CA ASP A 438 15.10 19.78 11.80
C ASP A 438 14.52 19.89 13.21
N VAL A 439 13.19 20.00 13.33
CA VAL A 439 12.49 19.95 14.62
C VAL A 439 12.70 18.58 15.28
N PHE A 440 12.67 17.48 14.51
CA PHE A 440 12.98 16.15 15.03
C PHE A 440 14.45 16.03 15.48
N PHE A 441 15.39 16.61 14.73
CA PHE A 441 16.80 16.64 15.14
C PHE A 441 16.99 17.43 16.43
N ALA A 442 16.40 18.64 16.54
CA ALA A 442 16.48 19.46 17.74
C ALA A 442 15.87 18.77 18.97
N ILE A 443 14.68 18.18 18.83
CA ILE A 443 14.04 17.42 19.90
C ILE A 443 14.90 16.22 20.30
N SER A 444 15.48 15.51 19.33
CA SER A 444 16.32 14.35 19.59
C SER A 444 17.58 14.73 20.36
N GLY A 445 18.27 15.80 19.95
CA GLY A 445 19.43 16.35 20.67
C GLY A 445 19.08 16.79 22.09
N PHE A 446 17.99 17.55 22.24
CA PHE A 446 17.48 17.98 23.54
C PHE A 446 17.20 16.80 24.47
N LEU A 447 16.48 15.77 23.99
CA LEU A 447 16.15 14.60 24.82
C LEU A 447 17.37 13.77 25.18
N VAL A 448 18.37 13.67 24.29
CA VAL A 448 19.63 12.97 24.60
C VAL A 448 20.37 13.70 25.72
N ALA A 449 20.57 15.02 25.58
CA ALA A 449 21.25 15.83 26.59
C ALA A 449 20.48 15.87 27.93
N TYR A 450 19.17 16.14 27.88
CA TYR A 450 18.31 16.21 29.06
C TYR A 450 18.31 14.91 29.86
N ASN A 451 18.13 13.75 29.19
CA ASN A 451 18.11 12.46 29.88
C ASN A 451 19.51 12.06 30.39
N PHE A 452 20.57 12.44 29.69
CA PHE A 452 21.94 12.18 30.12
C PHE A 452 22.30 12.98 31.37
N VAL A 453 22.12 14.30 31.34
CA VAL A 453 22.46 15.20 32.47
C VAL A 453 21.59 14.93 33.70
N ARG A 454 20.32 14.57 33.49
CA ARG A 454 19.40 14.21 34.58
C ARG A 454 19.79 12.89 35.26
N ASN A 455 20.41 11.96 34.53
CA ASN A 455 20.84 10.68 35.09
C ASN A 455 22.18 10.84 35.81
N ARG A 456 22.12 11.32 37.07
CA ARG A 456 23.29 11.59 37.91
C ARG A 456 24.20 10.37 38.08
N ASP A 457 23.60 9.18 38.21
CA ASP A 457 24.33 7.93 38.37
C ASP A 457 25.22 7.64 37.17
N LYS A 458 24.70 7.84 35.94
CA LYS A 458 25.50 7.68 34.72
C LYS A 458 26.64 8.69 34.62
N VAL A 459 26.40 9.94 35.01
CA VAL A 459 27.45 10.98 34.99
C VAL A 459 28.55 10.65 36.00
N GLN A 460 28.18 10.16 37.19
CA GLN A 460 29.15 9.72 38.19
C GLN A 460 29.91 8.46 37.75
N GLU A 461 29.23 7.50 37.10
CA GLU A 461 29.85 6.31 36.51
C GLU A 461 30.92 6.71 35.47
N ILE A 462 30.63 7.68 34.59
CA ILE A 462 31.58 8.15 33.58
C ILE A 462 32.81 8.81 34.21
N LYS A 463 32.61 9.63 35.25
CA LYS A 463 33.69 10.29 36.00
C LYS A 463 34.59 9.30 36.74
N ALA A 464 34.00 8.23 37.28
CA ALA A 464 34.73 7.23 38.04
C ALA A 464 35.47 6.21 37.15
N ASN A 465 34.99 6.01 35.93
CA ASN A 465 35.52 5.04 34.99
C ASN A 465 36.81 5.52 34.29
N GLY A 466 37.73 4.60 34.01
CA GLY A 466 38.86 4.85 33.13
C GLY A 466 38.46 4.93 31.64
N GLY A 467 39.40 5.36 30.78
CA GLY A 467 39.14 5.57 29.35
C GLY A 467 38.56 4.34 28.61
N TRP A 468 39.09 3.14 28.88
CA TRP A 468 38.57 1.90 28.28
C TRP A 468 37.16 1.53 28.76
N GLN A 469 36.87 1.75 30.04
CA GLN A 469 35.54 1.50 30.62
C GLN A 469 34.51 2.47 30.02
N ASN A 470 34.88 3.73 29.83
CA ASN A 470 34.06 4.73 29.15
C ASN A 470 33.86 4.41 27.67
N ALA A 471 34.88 3.94 26.96
CA ALA A 471 34.73 3.47 25.57
C ALA A 471 33.73 2.30 25.48
N LYS A 472 33.77 1.36 26.43
CA LYS A 472 32.80 0.25 26.51
C LYS A 472 31.38 0.74 26.82
N LEU A 473 31.22 1.70 27.72
CA LEU A 473 29.92 2.29 28.06
C LEU A 473 29.32 3.06 26.87
N TYR A 474 30.16 3.85 26.20
CA TYR A 474 29.81 4.55 24.96
C TYR A 474 29.36 3.56 23.87
N GLY A 475 30.16 2.53 23.61
CA GLY A 475 29.81 1.46 22.66
C GLY A 475 28.50 0.75 23.01
N LYS A 476 28.24 0.48 24.30
CA LYS A 476 26.97 -0.09 24.77
C LYS A 476 25.78 0.82 24.48
N MET A 477 25.94 2.15 24.65
CA MET A 477 24.90 3.13 24.33
C MET A 477 24.62 3.21 22.83
N LEU A 478 25.66 3.16 22.00
CA LEU A 478 25.51 3.11 20.54
C LEU A 478 24.83 1.82 20.09
N LEU A 479 25.33 0.66 20.56
CA LEU A 479 24.78 -0.65 20.20
C LEU A 479 23.31 -0.77 20.60
N HIS A 480 22.92 -0.28 21.78
CA HIS A 480 21.52 -0.30 22.20
C HIS A 480 20.63 0.55 21.28
N ARG A 481 21.11 1.71 20.80
CA ARG A 481 20.34 2.52 19.84
C ARG A 481 20.29 1.86 18.46
N TYR A 482 21.41 1.33 17.98
CA TYR A 482 21.50 0.61 16.72
C TYR A 482 20.53 -0.59 16.70
N LEU A 483 20.59 -1.46 17.70
CA LEU A 483 19.68 -2.62 17.83
C LEU A 483 18.20 -2.23 17.98
N ARG A 484 17.91 -1.00 18.42
CA ARG A 484 16.54 -0.48 18.52
C ARG A 484 15.99 -0.01 17.17
N LEU A 485 16.82 0.63 16.33
CA LEU A 485 16.38 1.25 15.08
C LEU A 485 16.56 0.32 13.88
N SER A 486 17.72 -0.31 13.75
CA SER A 486 18.14 -1.04 12.55
C SER A 486 17.21 -2.20 12.16
N PRO A 487 16.68 -3.05 13.06
CA PRO A 487 15.84 -4.17 12.63
C PRO A 487 14.58 -3.72 11.87
N LEU A 488 13.92 -2.67 12.37
CA LEU A 488 12.75 -2.11 11.71
C LEU A 488 13.14 -1.39 10.42
N TYR A 489 14.22 -0.59 10.47
CA TYR A 489 14.67 0.15 9.32
C TYR A 489 15.03 -0.76 8.13
N LEU A 490 15.73 -1.86 8.37
CA LEU A 490 16.09 -2.82 7.34
C LEU A 490 14.86 -3.57 6.80
N LEU A 491 13.92 -3.96 7.67
CA LEU A 491 12.66 -4.57 7.23
C LEU A 491 11.87 -3.64 6.31
N ILE A 492 11.70 -2.38 6.70
CA ILE A 492 11.02 -1.37 5.87
C ILE A 492 11.79 -1.10 4.58
N SER A 493 13.13 -1.13 4.61
CA SER A 493 13.94 -0.95 3.41
C SER A 493 13.74 -2.10 2.41
N THR A 494 13.71 -3.34 2.90
CA THR A 494 13.41 -4.52 2.07
C THR A 494 11.98 -4.49 1.51
N ILE A 495 11.00 -4.06 2.30
CA ILE A 495 9.63 -3.86 1.82
C ILE A 495 9.59 -2.77 0.74
N GLY A 496 10.28 -1.65 0.95
CA GLY A 496 10.36 -0.56 -0.03
C GLY A 496 10.98 -0.99 -1.37
N GLU A 497 12.07 -1.76 -1.33
CA GLU A 497 12.69 -2.34 -2.53
C GLU A 497 11.72 -3.28 -3.27
N LEU A 498 11.06 -4.20 -2.56
CA LEU A 498 10.11 -5.13 -3.17
C LEU A 498 8.88 -4.40 -3.75
N MET A 499 8.34 -3.43 -3.02
CA MET A 499 7.23 -2.61 -3.49
C MET A 499 7.61 -1.81 -4.74
N THR A 500 8.81 -1.24 -4.78
CA THR A 500 9.30 -0.54 -5.98
C THR A 500 9.42 -1.50 -7.15
N SER A 501 9.94 -2.71 -6.94
CA SER A 501 10.00 -3.74 -8.00
C SER A 501 8.61 -4.09 -8.53
N TYR A 502 7.63 -4.25 -7.65
CA TYR A 502 6.25 -4.53 -8.05
C TYR A 502 5.66 -3.38 -8.87
N ILE A 503 5.86 -2.14 -8.43
CA ILE A 503 5.38 -0.94 -9.12
C ILE A 503 6.07 -0.80 -10.49
N VAL A 504 7.39 -1.03 -10.57
CA VAL A 504 8.15 -0.99 -11.83
C VAL A 504 7.59 -1.96 -12.87
N ASP A 505 7.06 -3.12 -12.47
CA ASP A 505 6.52 -4.15 -13.36
C ASP A 505 5.02 -4.01 -13.65
N THR A 506 4.24 -3.39 -12.74
CA THR A 506 2.76 -3.31 -12.88
C THR A 506 2.21 -1.92 -13.15
N SER A 507 2.96 -0.86 -12.83
CA SER A 507 2.52 0.52 -13.00
C SER A 507 2.43 0.93 -14.47
N LYS A 508 1.41 1.73 -14.79
CA LYS A 508 1.28 2.47 -16.05
C LYS A 508 2.21 3.68 -16.12
N PHE A 509 2.66 4.15 -14.96
CA PHE A 509 3.55 5.28 -14.83
C PHE A 509 5.00 4.82 -14.88
N PHE A 510 5.81 5.53 -15.65
CA PHE A 510 7.26 5.41 -15.63
C PHE A 510 7.79 5.74 -14.24
N VAL A 511 8.50 4.79 -13.64
CA VAL A 511 9.08 4.95 -12.29
C VAL A 511 10.49 5.52 -12.43
N HIS A 512 10.65 6.80 -12.14
CA HIS A 512 11.97 7.46 -12.18
C HIS A 512 12.89 6.99 -11.04
N GLU A 513 12.36 6.84 -9.81
CA GLU A 513 13.14 6.40 -8.66
C GLU A 513 13.27 4.86 -8.64
N ARG A 514 14.33 4.34 -9.27
CA ARG A 514 14.64 2.90 -9.39
C ARG A 514 15.25 2.30 -8.11
N SER A 515 14.55 2.47 -6.99
CA SER A 515 14.96 1.90 -5.69
C SER A 515 15.09 0.38 -5.71
N ASP A 516 14.41 -0.31 -6.63
CA ASP A 516 14.55 -1.75 -6.89
C ASP A 516 15.99 -2.13 -7.28
N LEU A 517 16.70 -1.25 -8.01
CA LEU A 517 18.08 -1.47 -8.44
C LEU A 517 19.08 -0.86 -7.44
N THR A 518 18.82 0.39 -7.02
CA THR A 518 19.74 1.14 -6.15
C THR A 518 19.91 0.47 -4.80
N CYS A 519 18.83 -0.07 -4.22
CA CYS A 519 18.91 -0.78 -2.95
C CYS A 519 19.67 -2.11 -3.06
N GLN A 520 19.53 -2.86 -4.15
CA GLN A 520 20.29 -4.11 -4.33
C GLN A 520 21.80 -3.85 -4.37
N ARG A 521 22.23 -2.71 -4.91
CA ARG A 521 23.64 -2.33 -5.00
C ARG A 521 24.18 -1.67 -3.72
N TYR A 522 23.37 -0.85 -3.04
CA TYR A 522 23.84 0.04 -1.98
C TYR A 522 23.19 -0.16 -0.60
N TRP A 523 22.44 -1.24 -0.37
CA TRP A 523 21.79 -1.54 0.93
C TRP A 523 22.75 -1.48 2.13
N TRP A 524 24.03 -1.86 1.95
CA TRP A 524 25.03 -1.85 3.00
C TRP A 524 25.31 -0.43 3.53
N ARG A 525 25.12 0.61 2.71
CA ARG A 525 25.25 2.01 3.13
C ARG A 525 24.16 2.39 4.14
N ASN A 526 22.94 1.86 3.95
CA ASN A 526 21.82 2.03 4.89
C ASN A 526 22.09 1.29 6.21
N VAL A 527 22.68 0.08 6.18
CA VAL A 527 23.10 -0.64 7.39
C VAL A 527 24.08 0.16 8.23
N LEU A 528 25.02 0.85 7.58
CA LEU A 528 26.05 1.67 8.23
C LEU A 528 25.59 3.09 8.57
N TYR A 529 24.40 3.52 8.14
CA TYR A 529 23.90 4.91 8.30
C TYR A 529 24.83 5.96 7.67
N ILE A 530 25.36 5.69 6.48
CA ILE A 530 26.28 6.59 5.76
C ILE A 530 25.80 6.96 4.35
N GLN A 531 24.59 6.55 3.97
CA GLN A 531 24.05 6.77 2.63
C GLN A 531 23.97 8.26 2.26
N ASN A 532 23.74 9.14 3.24
CA ASN A 532 23.67 10.59 3.05
C ASN A 532 25.02 11.25 2.69
N LEU A 533 26.14 10.51 2.72
CA LEU A 533 27.46 11.00 2.32
C LEU A 533 27.75 10.80 0.82
N TYR A 534 26.80 10.22 0.08
CA TYR A 534 26.90 9.93 -1.35
C TYR A 534 25.88 10.75 -2.15
N ASN A 535 25.97 10.66 -3.48
CA ASN A 535 25.05 11.35 -4.38
C ASN A 535 23.60 10.91 -4.17
N VAL A 536 22.66 11.85 -4.37
CA VAL A 536 21.22 11.63 -4.13
C VAL A 536 20.66 10.48 -4.97
N ASP A 537 21.12 10.35 -6.23
CA ASP A 537 20.65 9.31 -7.15
C ASP A 537 21.14 7.90 -6.78
N GLU A 538 22.11 7.80 -5.86
CA GLU A 538 22.62 6.53 -5.34
C GLU A 538 22.01 6.13 -3.98
N LEU A 539 21.09 6.92 -3.45
CA LEU A 539 20.43 6.62 -2.18
C LEU A 539 19.50 5.41 -2.34
N CYS A 540 19.66 4.41 -1.48
CA CYS A 540 18.65 3.37 -1.31
C CYS A 540 17.50 3.95 -0.48
N LEU A 541 16.38 4.24 -1.16
CA LEU A 541 15.21 4.96 -0.64
C LEU A 541 15.58 6.38 -0.17
N ASN A 542 15.25 7.39 -0.99
CA ASN A 542 15.73 8.75 -0.76
C ASN A 542 15.42 9.27 0.65
N TRP A 543 14.20 9.05 1.17
CA TRP A 543 13.71 9.54 2.46
C TRP A 543 14.48 9.03 3.68
N THR A 544 15.32 8.01 3.50
CA THR A 544 16.13 7.42 4.58
C THR A 544 17.34 8.25 4.97
N TRP A 545 17.69 9.29 4.20
CA TRP A 545 18.79 10.22 4.51
C TRP A 545 18.68 10.80 5.93
N SER A 546 17.45 11.11 6.37
CA SER A 546 17.18 11.71 7.67
C SER A 546 17.59 10.81 8.83
N LEU A 547 17.45 9.49 8.66
CA LEU A 547 17.80 8.50 9.67
C LEU A 547 19.32 8.32 9.80
N ALA A 548 20.07 8.49 8.70
CA ALA A 548 21.53 8.55 8.74
C ALA A 548 22.02 9.75 9.55
N CYS A 549 21.47 10.93 9.28
CA CYS A 549 21.74 12.14 10.07
C CYS A 549 21.42 11.92 11.56
N GLU A 550 20.29 11.29 11.88
CA GLU A 550 19.90 11.03 13.27
C GLU A 550 20.92 10.15 14.02
N MET A 551 21.45 9.11 13.36
CA MET A 551 22.49 8.25 13.94
C MET A 551 23.83 9.00 14.09
N GLN A 552 24.24 9.75 13.08
CA GLN A 552 25.47 10.54 13.10
C GLN A 552 25.45 11.61 14.20
N TYR A 553 24.34 12.36 14.32
CA TYR A 553 24.15 13.33 15.38
C TYR A 553 24.11 12.68 16.77
N TYR A 554 23.59 11.45 16.90
CA TYR A 554 23.66 10.74 18.17
C TYR A 554 25.08 10.37 18.57
N ILE A 555 25.88 9.89 17.63
CA ILE A 555 27.29 9.55 17.83
C ILE A 555 28.02 10.80 18.34
N ILE A 556 27.89 11.93 17.61
CA ILE A 556 28.55 13.19 17.96
C ILE A 556 28.06 13.73 19.31
N SER A 557 26.74 13.84 19.50
CA SER A 557 26.17 14.39 20.74
C SER A 557 26.51 13.54 21.97
N THR A 558 26.51 12.20 21.84
CA THR A 558 26.91 11.33 22.95
C THR A 558 28.39 11.49 23.25
N ALA A 559 29.27 11.61 22.24
CA ALA A 559 30.68 11.85 22.45
C ALA A 559 30.92 13.18 23.21
N LEU A 560 30.24 14.26 22.81
CA LEU A 560 30.31 15.55 23.50
C LEU A 560 29.85 15.46 24.96
N LEU A 561 28.81 14.67 25.25
CA LEU A 561 28.32 14.45 26.61
C LEU A 561 29.30 13.66 27.48
N PHE A 562 30.06 12.73 26.89
CA PHE A 562 31.14 12.01 27.59
C PHE A 562 32.36 12.91 27.85
N VAL A 563 32.61 13.90 27.00
CA VAL A 563 33.65 14.92 27.24
C VAL A 563 33.20 15.94 28.30
N TYR A 564 31.90 16.24 28.35
CA TYR A 564 31.31 17.12 29.36
C TYR A 564 31.30 16.50 30.77
N ALA A 565 30.99 15.19 30.86
CA ALA A 565 30.97 14.45 32.11
C ALA A 565 32.38 14.31 32.67
#